data_AF-A0A0G0L0U6-F1
#
_entry.id   AF-A0A0G0L0U6-F1
#
_cell.length_a   1.000
_cell.length_b   1.000
_cell.length_c   1.000
_cell.angle_alpha   90.00
_cell.angle_beta   90.00
_cell.angle_gamma   90.00
#
_symmetry.space_group_name_H-M   'P 1'
#
loop_
_entity.id
_entity.type
_entity.pdbx_description
1 polymer ?
#
loop_
_entity_poly.entity_id
_entity_poly.type
_entity_poly.pdbx_seq_one_letter_code
_entity_poly.pdbx_strand_id
1 'polypeptide(L)'
;MDKKANSFAFIDGANLHKGIKDLGWNLDYKRFRVWLREKYSIDRAYIFIGLVSKHKDLYIFLQEAGFMLVFKETTLDGEGRIKGNCDADLVLKAVVDFYEKNMLKQ
;
A
#
# COMPACT_ATOMS: atom_id res chain seq x y z
N MET A 1 24.83 -6.26 -20.07
CA MET A 1 23.51 -5.69 -19.74
C MET A 1 23.25 -6.00 -18.28
N ASP A 2 23.35 -5.01 -17.41
CA ASP A 2 23.13 -5.24 -15.99
C ASP A 2 21.65 -5.55 -15.74
N LYS A 3 21.39 -6.61 -14.96
CA LYS A 3 20.05 -6.85 -14.41
C LYS A 3 19.69 -5.62 -13.59
N LYS A 4 18.74 -4.80 -14.06
CA LYS A 4 18.08 -3.79 -13.23
C LYS A 4 17.61 -4.48 -11.95
N ALA A 5 18.20 -4.14 -10.82
CA ALA A 5 17.79 -4.69 -9.54
C ALA A 5 16.35 -4.24 -9.28
N ASN A 6 15.42 -5.19 -9.21
CA ASN A 6 14.02 -4.90 -8.93
C ASN A 6 13.92 -4.34 -7.50
N SER A 7 13.67 -3.04 -7.42
CA SER A 7 13.71 -2.23 -6.20
C SER A 7 12.29 -1.94 -5.75
N PHE A 8 11.99 -2.32 -4.50
CA PHE A 8 10.64 -2.29 -3.96
C PHE A 8 10.60 -1.39 -2.71
N ALA A 9 9.58 -0.55 -2.60
CA ALA A 9 9.23 0.15 -1.37
C ALA A 9 7.96 -0.45 -0.77
N PHE A 10 7.95 -0.66 0.54
CA PHE A 10 6.80 -1.13 1.32
C PHE A 10 6.46 -0.06 2.35
N ILE A 11 5.32 0.61 2.17
CA ILE A 11 4.96 1.83 2.90
C ILE A 11 3.75 1.54 3.78
N ASP A 12 3.85 1.77 5.09
CA ASP A 12 2.68 1.73 5.97
C ASP A 12 1.91 3.06 5.86
N GLY A 13 0.80 3.06 5.12
CA GLY A 13 0.00 4.25 4.87
C GLY A 13 -0.61 4.85 6.13
N ALA A 14 -0.89 4.04 7.16
CA ALA A 14 -1.42 4.51 8.43
C ALA A 14 -0.35 5.28 9.24
N ASN A 15 0.87 4.73 9.32
CA ASN A 15 1.99 5.39 9.98
C ASN A 15 2.42 6.66 9.22
N LEU A 16 2.51 6.58 7.89
CA LEU A 16 2.82 7.72 7.03
C LEU A 16 1.82 8.87 7.24
N HIS A 17 0.51 8.60 7.14
CA HIS A 17 -0.53 9.61 7.36
C HIS A 17 -0.44 10.25 8.75
N LYS A 18 -0.22 9.44 9.80
CA LYS A 18 -0.04 9.95 11.16
C LYS A 18 1.18 10.87 11.26
N GLY A 19 2.34 10.44 10.78
CA GLY A 19 3.57 11.25 10.83
C GLY A 19 3.44 12.58 10.08
N ILE A 20 2.82 12.58 8.90
CA ILE A 20 2.53 13.80 8.13
C ILE A 20 1.64 14.76 8.95
N LYS A 21 0.57 14.23 9.56
CA LYS A 21 -0.38 15.02 10.35
C LYS A 21 0.24 15.58 11.62
N ASP A 22 1.02 14.78 12.34
CA ASP A 22 1.70 15.18 13.57
C ASP A 22 2.76 16.29 13.31
N LEU A 23 3.33 16.34 12.10
CA LEU A 23 4.20 17.42 11.62
C LEU A 23 3.44 18.65 11.04
N GLY A 24 2.10 18.59 10.95
CA GLY A 24 1.29 19.64 10.32
C GLY A 24 1.49 19.77 8.81
N TRP A 25 2.02 18.74 8.16
CA TRP A 25 2.34 18.75 6.72
C TRP A 25 1.17 18.22 5.88
N ASN A 26 1.24 18.45 4.56
CA ASN A 26 0.38 17.80 3.58
C ASN A 26 1.25 17.12 2.52
N LEU A 27 1.12 15.80 2.34
CA LEU A 27 1.96 15.04 1.41
C LEU A 27 1.34 14.97 0.02
N ASP A 28 2.03 15.54 -0.96
CA ASP A 28 1.79 15.24 -2.37
C ASP A 28 2.32 13.84 -2.71
N TYR A 29 1.41 12.85 -2.75
CA TYR A 29 1.74 11.47 -3.09
C TYR A 29 2.32 11.30 -4.50
N LYS A 30 1.95 12.15 -5.47
CA LYS A 30 2.48 12.08 -6.84
C LYS A 30 3.95 12.50 -6.84
N ARG A 31 4.30 13.60 -6.17
CA ARG A 31 5.71 14.01 -5.96
C ARG A 31 6.49 12.98 -5.14
N PHE A 32 5.88 12.41 -4.10
CA PHE A 32 6.51 11.38 -3.28
C PHE A 32 6.86 10.13 -4.10
N ARG A 33 5.96 9.67 -4.99
CA ARG A 33 6.24 8.52 -5.87
C ARG A 33 7.42 8.78 -6.81
N VAL A 34 7.46 9.98 -7.41
CA VAL A 34 8.55 10.43 -8.29
C VAL A 34 9.87 10.48 -7.51
N TRP A 35 9.86 11.04 -6.30
CA TRP A 35 11.04 11.10 -5.45
C TRP A 35 11.57 9.71 -5.05
N LEU A 36 10.69 8.75 -4.70
CA LEU A 36 11.11 7.37 -4.43
C LEU A 36 11.80 6.72 -5.65
N ARG A 37 11.28 6.97 -6.86
CA ARG A 37 11.85 6.48 -8.12
C ARG A 37 13.20 7.12 -8.42
N GLU A 38 13.36 8.42 -8.19
CA GLU A 38 14.56 9.17 -8.58
C GLU A 38 15.68 9.09 -7.52
N LYS A 39 15.34 9.15 -6.23
CA LYS A 39 16.32 9.17 -5.14
C LYS A 39 16.83 7.79 -4.73
N TYR A 40 15.98 6.77 -4.84
CA TYR A 40 16.27 5.39 -4.41
C TYR A 40 16.07 4.36 -5.52
N SER A 41 15.90 4.81 -6.77
CA SER A 41 15.67 3.94 -7.93
C SER A 41 14.46 3.01 -7.81
N ILE A 42 13.46 3.30 -6.95
CA ILE A 42 12.32 2.41 -6.67
C ILE A 42 11.42 2.22 -7.90
N ASP A 43 11.47 1.01 -8.47
CA ASP A 43 10.62 0.59 -9.58
C ASP A 43 9.17 0.43 -9.12
N ARG A 44 8.95 -0.18 -7.94
CA ARG A 44 7.61 -0.53 -7.44
C ARG A 44 7.40 -0.10 -5.99
N ALA A 45 6.32 0.63 -5.73
CA ALA A 45 5.96 1.09 -4.39
C ALA A 45 4.60 0.51 -3.98
N TYR A 46 4.59 -0.31 -2.93
CA TYR A 46 3.39 -0.81 -2.28
C TYR A 46 3.03 0.10 -1.10
N ILE A 47 1.76 0.45 -0.97
CA ILE A 47 1.23 1.15 0.21
C ILE A 47 0.16 0.30 0.88
N PHE A 48 0.39 -0.01 2.15
CA PHE A 48 -0.52 -0.79 2.97
C PHE A 48 -1.56 0.14 3.61
N ILE A 49 -2.84 -0.16 3.41
CA ILE A 49 -3.95 0.71 3.83
C ILE A 49 -5.15 -0.13 4.30
N GLY A 50 -5.92 0.35 5.26
CA GLY A 50 -7.17 -0.30 5.67
C GLY A 50 -8.26 -0.14 4.62
N LEU A 51 -8.99 -1.21 4.31
CA LEU A 51 -10.12 -1.17 3.37
C LEU A 51 -11.37 -0.60 4.06
N VAL A 52 -11.80 0.58 3.62
CA VAL A 52 -13.00 1.29 4.07
C VAL A 52 -13.71 1.85 2.84
N SER A 53 -14.95 1.44 2.60
CA SER A 53 -15.70 1.78 1.36
C SER A 53 -15.78 3.28 1.07
N LYS A 54 -15.78 4.12 2.12
CA LYS A 54 -15.84 5.59 2.02
C LYS A 54 -14.55 6.25 1.50
N HIS A 55 -13.46 5.52 1.37
CA HIS A 55 -12.16 6.05 0.89
C HIS A 55 -11.86 5.66 -0.57
N LYS A 56 -12.87 5.28 -1.36
CA LYS A 56 -12.71 4.87 -2.76
C LYS A 56 -11.86 5.85 -3.59
N ASP A 57 -12.11 7.15 -3.45
CA ASP A 57 -11.42 8.18 -4.23
C ASP A 57 -9.94 8.33 -3.84
N LEU A 58 -9.61 8.09 -2.56
CA LEU A 58 -8.22 8.00 -2.09
C LEU A 58 -7.51 6.80 -2.72
N TYR A 59 -8.18 5.66 -2.85
CA TYR A 59 -7.60 4.46 -3.48
C TYR A 59 -7.29 4.72 -4.96
N ILE A 60 -8.25 5.29 -5.70
CA ILE A 60 -8.07 5.68 -7.11
C ILE A 60 -6.89 6.66 -7.23
N PHE A 61 -6.87 7.72 -6.42
CA PHE A 61 -5.79 8.72 -6.43
C PHE A 61 -4.40 8.12 -6.15
N LEU A 62 -4.29 7.20 -5.19
CA LEU A 62 -3.02 6.52 -4.88
C LEU A 62 -2.57 5.57 -6.01
N GLN A 63 -3.51 4.89 -6.67
CA GLN A 63 -3.20 4.05 -7.84
C GLN A 63 -2.76 4.90 -9.04
N GLU A 64 -3.47 5.99 -9.34
CA GLU A 64 -3.05 6.99 -10.35
C GLU A 64 -1.70 7.64 -10.03
N ALA A 65 -1.40 7.84 -8.74
CA ALA A 65 -0.10 8.31 -8.30
C ALA A 65 1.03 7.27 -8.45
N GLY A 66 0.72 6.03 -8.87
CA GLY A 66 1.69 4.98 -9.16
C GLY A 66 2.05 4.07 -7.99
N PHE A 67 1.18 3.97 -6.98
CA PHE A 67 1.30 3.00 -5.88
C PHE A 67 0.43 1.76 -6.12
N MET A 68 0.93 0.60 -5.70
CA MET A 68 0.13 -0.62 -5.58
C MET A 68 -0.47 -0.69 -4.18
N LEU A 69 -1.79 -0.77 -4.08
CA LEU A 69 -2.47 -0.86 -2.79
C LEU A 69 -2.42 -2.29 -2.27
N VAL A 70 -2.09 -2.44 -0.99
CA VAL A 70 -2.23 -3.71 -0.26
C VAL A 70 -3.19 -3.46 0.89
N PHE A 71 -4.34 -4.12 0.87
CA PHE A 71 -5.35 -3.91 1.90
C PHE A 71 -5.03 -4.72 3.15
N LYS A 72 -4.90 -4.02 4.29
CA LYS A 72 -4.79 -4.62 5.62
C LYS A 72 -6.18 -4.95 6.15
N GLU A 73 -6.31 -6.09 6.82
CA GLU A 73 -7.49 -6.44 7.62
C GLU A 73 -7.82 -5.32 8.63
N THR A 74 -9.11 -5.12 8.88
CA THR A 74 -9.62 -4.33 10.01
C THR A 74 -10.52 -5.23 10.83
N THR A 75 -10.42 -5.20 12.15
CA THR A 75 -11.20 -6.05 13.07
C THR A 75 -12.41 -5.30 13.66
N LEU A 76 -13.64 -5.84 13.53
CA LEU A 76 -14.84 -5.42 14.29
C LEU A 76 -14.57 -5.76 15.75
N ASP A 77 -14.93 -4.83 16.64
CA ASP A 77 -15.21 -5.15 18.04
C ASP A 77 -16.54 -5.92 18.18
N GLY A 78 -16.84 -6.36 19.40
CA GLY A 78 -18.11 -7.04 19.71
C GLY A 78 -19.34 -6.11 19.76
N GLU A 79 -19.18 -4.82 19.48
CA GLU A 79 -20.22 -3.78 19.62
C GLU A 79 -20.80 -3.31 18.28
N GLY A 80 -20.39 -3.90 17.16
CA GLY A 80 -20.95 -3.60 15.84
C GLY A 80 -20.25 -2.46 15.08
N ARG A 81 -19.03 -2.06 15.47
CA ARG A 81 -18.19 -1.10 14.73
C ARG A 81 -17.13 -1.82 13.85
N ILE A 82 -17.26 -1.72 12.52
CA ILE A 82 -16.31 -2.05 11.41
C ILE A 82 -14.90 -2.59 11.81
N LYS A 83 -14.29 -3.71 11.35
CA LYS A 83 -14.39 -4.64 10.17
C LYS A 83 -14.94 -4.08 8.86
N GLY A 84 -14.28 -4.30 7.73
CA GLY A 84 -13.42 -5.45 7.42
C GLY A 84 -14.30 -6.58 6.90
N ASN A 85 -14.84 -6.34 5.72
CA ASN A 85 -15.87 -7.19 5.13
C ASN A 85 -15.27 -8.53 4.64
N CYS A 86 -16.14 -9.55 4.51
CA CYS A 86 -15.83 -10.98 4.50
C CYS A 86 -15.00 -11.52 3.31
N ASP A 87 -14.49 -10.66 2.43
CA ASP A 87 -13.74 -11.02 1.21
C ASP A 87 -12.23 -10.68 1.29
N ALA A 88 -11.76 -10.11 2.41
CA ALA A 88 -10.37 -9.68 2.57
C ALA A 88 -9.38 -10.86 2.57
N ASP A 89 -9.73 -11.96 3.24
CA ASP A 89 -8.89 -13.15 3.41
C ASP A 89 -8.49 -13.77 2.05
N LEU A 90 -9.44 -13.83 1.11
CA LEU A 90 -9.23 -14.34 -0.24
C LEU A 90 -8.24 -13.48 -1.05
N VAL A 91 -8.34 -12.15 -0.94
CA VAL A 91 -7.44 -11.23 -1.66
C VAL A 91 -6.05 -11.20 -1.02
N LEU A 92 -5.96 -11.13 0.31
CA LEU A 92 -4.69 -11.14 1.02
C LEU A 92 -3.94 -12.45 0.78
N LYS A 93 -4.65 -13.60 0.86
CA LYS A 93 -4.08 -14.92 0.55
C LYS A 93 -3.63 -15.01 -0.91
N ALA A 94 -4.43 -14.56 -1.87
CA ALA A 94 -4.06 -14.59 -3.28
C ALA A 94 -2.83 -13.70 -3.60
N VAL A 95 -2.71 -12.54 -2.95
CA VAL A 95 -1.56 -11.64 -3.10
C VAL A 95 -0.30 -12.23 -2.46
N VAL A 96 -0.38 -12.73 -1.22
CA VAL A 96 0.75 -13.39 -0.54
C VAL A 96 1.22 -14.62 -1.31
N ASP A 97 0.30 -15.53 -1.66
CA ASP A 97 0.62 -16.74 -2.42
C ASP A 97 1.21 -16.41 -3.82
N PHE A 98 0.79 -15.31 -4.45
CA PHE A 98 1.39 -14.83 -5.70
C PHE A 98 2.82 -14.33 -5.50
N TYR A 99 3.11 -13.54 -4.46
CA TYR A 99 4.47 -13.04 -4.22
C TYR A 99 5.41 -14.13 -3.72
N GLU A 100 4.98 -15.02 -2.82
CA GLU A 100 5.80 -16.15 -2.35
C GLU A 100 6.15 -17.11 -3.50
N LYS A 101 5.19 -17.47 -4.36
CA LYS A 101 5.47 -18.32 -5.55
C LYS A 101 6.39 -17.66 -6.58
N ASN A 102 6.43 -16.33 -6.65
CA ASN A 102 7.35 -15.60 -7.54
C ASN A 102 8.73 -15.36 -6.90
N MET A 103 8.84 -15.39 -5.57
CA MET A 103 10.13 -15.33 -4.87
C MET A 103 10.84 -16.69 -4.80
N LEU A 104 10.08 -17.79 -4.69
CA LEU A 104 10.61 -19.17 -4.64
C LEU A 104 10.97 -19.78 -6.02
N LYS A 105 10.96 -18.97 -7.09
CA LYS A 105 11.43 -19.34 -8.43
C LYS A 105 12.63 -18.50 -8.87
N GLN A 106 13.75 -18.66 -8.17
CA GLN A 106 15.09 -18.25 -8.60
C GLN A 106 16.09 -19.35 -8.28
#